data_AF-A0A5J5CW11-F1
#
_entry.id   AF-A0A5J5CW11-F1
#
_cell.length_a   1.000
_cell.length_b   1.000
_cell.length_c   1.000
_cell.angle_alpha   90.00
_cell.angle_beta   90.00
_cell.angle_gamma   90.00
#
_symmetry.space_group_name_H-M   'P 1'
#
loop_
_entity.id
_entity.type
_entity.pdbx_description
1 polymer ?
#
loop_
_entity_poly.entity_id
_entity_poly.type
_entity_poly.pdbx_seq_one_letter_code
_entity_poly.pdbx_strand_id
1 'polypeptide(L)'
;MSSTKVLVFVCVMGLCVTSLVGANPFDLGSLRDIQIDPIIFNQVVVNQGSAYDNDTGVFTAPVSGIYQFVFAAQLCRGDHNNVWYFMINGNRRMACHAQVSGGDTTLNTCYCLEELKKADQVWVRQMVGSCAWASTTSKTITFSGVLLSSEGVSTLGGKYDSGSSCPLPSLGRVMVSSSVDPRASLSCVAVTLLLCCLLLD
;
A
#
# COMPACT_ATOMS: atom_id res chain seq x y z
N MET A 1 -12.43 -0.61 -31.81
CA MET A 1 -11.66 -1.31 -30.76
C MET A 1 -11.05 -0.24 -29.86
N SER A 2 -11.72 0.09 -28.75
CA SER A 2 -11.19 1.05 -27.78
C SER A 2 -10.03 0.37 -27.07
N SER A 3 -8.81 0.84 -27.30
CA SER A 3 -7.64 0.35 -26.58
C SER A 3 -7.78 0.79 -25.13
N THR A 4 -8.20 -0.12 -24.25
CA THR A 4 -8.13 0.06 -22.80
C THR A 4 -6.65 0.28 -22.47
N LYS A 5 -6.26 1.54 -22.29
CA LYS A 5 -4.91 1.89 -21.87
C LYS A 5 -4.79 1.44 -20.42
N VAL A 6 -4.21 0.26 -20.22
CA VAL A 6 -3.89 -0.27 -18.89
C VAL A 6 -2.89 0.71 -18.26
N LEU A 7 -3.35 1.52 -17.30
CA LEU A 7 -2.46 2.33 -16.48
C LEU A 7 -2.07 1.48 -15.28
N VAL A 8 -0.84 0.97 -15.28
CA VAL A 8 -0.29 0.17 -14.20
C VAL A 8 1.12 0.64 -13.93
N PHE A 9 1.44 0.83 -12.66
CA PHE A 9 2.82 0.96 -12.22
C PHE A 9 3.13 -0.01 -11.08
N VAL A 10 4.36 -0.50 -11.06
CA VAL A 10 4.93 -1.29 -9.97
C VAL A 10 6.34 -0.79 -9.77
N CYS A 11 6.61 -0.24 -8.60
CA CYS A 11 7.92 0.28 -8.24
C CYS A 11 8.39 -0.39 -6.95
N VAL A 12 9.68 -0.67 -6.92
CA VAL A 12 10.38 -1.27 -5.78
C VAL A 12 11.33 -0.21 -5.24
N MET A 13 11.49 -0.13 -3.93
CA MET A 13 12.65 0.57 -3.39
C MET A 13 13.91 -0.24 -3.70
N GLY A 14 14.75 0.27 -4.60
CA GLY A 14 15.87 -0.47 -5.17
C GLY A 14 16.99 -0.82 -4.20
N LEU A 15 17.00 -0.15 -3.06
CA LEU A 15 17.71 -0.46 -1.82
C LEU A 15 17.09 0.45 -0.76
N CYS A 16 16.03 -0.02 -0.08
CA CYS A 16 15.75 0.55 1.23
C CYS A 16 16.40 -0.35 2.24
N VAL A 17 17.52 0.13 2.75
CA VAL A 17 17.73 -0.05 4.15
C VAL A 17 17.67 1.34 4.75
N THR A 18 16.78 1.56 5.71
CA THR A 18 17.04 2.52 6.80
C THR A 18 18.19 2.01 7.70
N SER A 19 19.15 1.26 7.13
CA SER A 19 20.35 0.67 7.74
C SER A 19 21.25 0.08 6.64
N LEU A 20 21.93 0.91 5.86
CA LEU A 20 22.89 0.48 4.82
C LEU A 20 23.66 -0.79 5.21
N VAL A 21 23.73 -1.76 4.29
CA VAL A 21 24.69 -2.86 4.40
C VAL A 21 26.08 -2.23 4.46
N GLY A 22 26.71 -2.25 5.65
CA GLY A 22 28.09 -1.83 5.86
C GLY A 22 28.36 -0.80 6.97
N ALA A 23 27.35 -0.24 7.65
CA ALA A 23 27.58 0.70 8.76
C ALA A 23 27.64 -0.01 10.13
N ASN A 24 28.54 0.45 11.00
CA ASN A 24 28.67 -0.03 12.37
C ASN A 24 27.31 0.07 13.11
N PRO A 25 26.96 -0.89 13.98
CA PRO A 25 25.68 -0.91 14.70
C PRO A 25 25.39 0.34 15.56
N PHE A 26 26.41 1.15 15.84
CA PHE A 26 26.28 2.41 16.59
C PHE A 26 25.85 3.63 15.73
N ASP A 27 26.04 3.61 14.41
CA ASP A 27 25.63 4.71 13.51
C ASP A 27 24.20 4.55 12.95
N LEU A 28 23.56 3.40 13.20
CA LEU A 28 22.20 3.08 12.75
C LEU A 28 21.09 3.86 13.46
N GLY A 29 21.39 4.53 14.57
CA GLY A 29 20.40 5.27 15.34
C GLY A 29 19.83 6.48 14.58
N SER A 30 20.65 7.13 13.75
CA SER A 30 20.35 8.45 13.21
C SER A 30 19.41 8.48 11.99
N LEU A 31 19.28 7.38 11.24
CA LEU A 31 18.38 7.33 10.06
C LEU A 31 16.94 6.92 10.42
N ARG A 32 16.71 6.42 11.64
CA ARG A 32 15.38 5.99 12.14
C ARG A 32 14.50 7.15 12.57
N ASP A 33 15.12 8.30 12.84
CA ASP A 33 14.46 9.53 13.30
C ASP A 33 14.06 10.46 12.15
N ILE A 34 14.29 10.07 10.89
CA ILE A 34 14.05 10.91 9.73
C ILE A 34 12.69 10.54 9.11
N GLN A 35 11.82 11.54 8.99
CA GLN A 35 10.60 11.42 8.20
C GLN A 35 10.97 11.37 6.71
N ILE A 36 10.46 10.39 5.98
CA ILE A 36 10.64 10.29 4.52
C ILE A 36 9.33 10.67 3.84
N ASP A 37 9.36 11.76 3.07
CA ASP A 37 8.20 12.34 2.41
C ASP A 37 8.60 13.15 1.17
N PRO A 38 8.25 12.70 -0.04
CA PRO A 38 7.73 11.38 -0.42
C PRO A 38 8.78 10.26 -0.30
N ILE A 39 8.33 9.01 -0.18
CA ILE A 39 9.19 7.83 -0.37
C ILE A 39 9.43 7.63 -1.86
N ILE A 40 10.71 7.54 -2.24
CA ILE A 40 11.13 7.35 -3.63
C ILE A 40 11.31 5.85 -3.91
N PHE A 41 10.52 5.30 -4.83
CA PHE A 41 10.64 3.93 -5.32
C PHE A 41 11.37 3.94 -6.67
N ASN A 42 12.70 4.08 -6.61
CA ASN A 42 13.53 4.35 -7.78
C ASN A 42 13.63 3.19 -8.80
N GLN A 43 13.33 1.95 -8.42
CA GLN A 43 13.31 0.81 -9.34
C GLN A 43 11.90 0.60 -9.90
N VAL A 44 11.67 1.14 -11.09
CA VAL A 44 10.42 0.98 -11.83
C VAL A 44 10.43 -0.37 -12.55
N VAL A 45 9.48 -1.25 -12.21
CA VAL A 45 9.25 -2.54 -12.90
C VAL A 45 8.28 -2.35 -14.05
N VAL A 46 7.19 -1.61 -13.81
CA VAL A 46 6.19 -1.24 -14.80
C VAL A 46 5.80 0.22 -14.57
N ASN A 47 5.59 1.00 -15.63
CA ASN A 47 5.04 2.36 -15.56
C ASN A 47 4.31 2.68 -16.87
N GLN A 48 3.31 1.86 -17.19
CA GLN A 48 2.54 2.02 -18.42
C GLN A 48 1.68 3.29 -18.30
N GLY A 49 1.80 4.18 -19.28
CA GLY A 49 1.19 5.52 -19.26
C GLY A 49 2.01 6.58 -18.51
N SER A 50 3.21 6.24 -18.03
CA SER A 50 4.21 7.19 -17.50
C SER A 50 3.66 8.15 -16.43
N ALA A 51 2.78 7.63 -15.58
CA ALA A 51 2.12 8.42 -14.54
C ALA A 51 2.91 8.46 -13.23
N TYR A 52 3.85 7.53 -13.02
CA TYR A 52 4.76 7.55 -11.88
C TYR A 52 6.09 8.21 -12.24
N ASP A 53 6.57 9.10 -11.37
CA ASP A 53 7.88 9.73 -11.45
C ASP A 53 8.81 9.10 -10.40
N ASN A 54 9.89 8.47 -10.86
CA ASN A 54 10.84 7.74 -10.02
C ASN A 54 11.94 8.59 -9.42
N ASP A 55 12.08 9.85 -9.83
CA ASP A 55 12.99 10.83 -9.23
C ASP A 55 12.30 11.51 -8.03
N THR A 56 10.98 11.69 -8.10
CA THR A 56 10.20 12.35 -7.04
C THR A 56 9.43 11.38 -6.16
N GLY A 57 9.17 10.15 -6.60
CA GLY A 57 8.37 9.19 -5.84
C GLY A 57 6.85 9.40 -5.95
N VAL A 58 6.40 10.26 -6.87
CA VAL A 58 5.01 10.72 -6.96
C VAL A 58 4.31 10.10 -8.17
N PHE A 59 3.11 9.59 -7.95
CA PHE A 59 2.16 9.26 -9.01
C PHE A 59 1.28 10.48 -9.32
N THR A 60 1.09 10.82 -10.59
CA THR A 60 0.18 11.87 -11.04
C THR A 60 -0.90 11.28 -11.92
N ALA A 61 -2.17 11.41 -11.52
CA ALA A 61 -3.31 10.84 -12.24
C ALA A 61 -3.41 11.44 -13.66
N PRO A 62 -3.24 10.66 -14.74
CA PRO A 62 -3.26 11.19 -16.10
C PRO A 62 -4.69 11.51 -16.59
N VAL A 63 -5.69 10.84 -16.00
CA VAL A 63 -7.11 10.99 -16.28
C VAL A 63 -7.90 10.93 -14.98
N SER A 64 -9.12 11.46 -14.96
CA SER A 64 -10.01 11.29 -13.81
C SER A 64 -10.58 9.85 -13.78
N GLY A 65 -10.76 9.28 -12.59
CA GLY A 65 -11.25 7.91 -12.44
C GLY A 65 -11.05 7.30 -11.06
N ILE A 66 -11.40 6.03 -10.92
CA ILE A 66 -11.20 5.22 -9.73
C ILE A 66 -9.87 4.48 -9.84
N TYR A 67 -8.99 4.70 -8.86
CA TYR A 67 -7.67 4.10 -8.79
C TYR A 67 -7.56 3.20 -7.57
N GLN A 68 -6.90 2.05 -7.74
CA GLN A 68 -6.44 1.23 -6.62
C GLN A 68 -4.93 1.38 -6.50
N PHE A 69 -4.47 1.69 -5.30
CA PHE A 69 -3.07 1.68 -4.92
C PHE A 69 -2.79 0.60 -3.90
N VAL A 70 -1.61 0.00 -3.99
CA VAL A 70 -1.12 -1.00 -3.05
C VAL A 70 0.26 -0.59 -2.60
N PHE A 71 0.44 -0.52 -1.28
CA PHE A 71 1.74 -0.39 -0.65
C PHE A 71 2.00 -1.65 0.15
N ALA A 72 3.13 -2.29 -0.09
CA ALA A 72 3.58 -3.43 0.70
C ALA A 72 5.00 -3.20 1.22
N ALA A 73 5.24 -3.58 2.47
CA ALA A 73 6.55 -3.46 3.10
C ALA A 73 6.78 -4.61 4.06
N GLN A 74 7.92 -5.29 3.92
CA GLN A 74 8.39 -6.20 4.95
C GLN A 74 8.93 -5.38 6.12
N LEU A 75 8.42 -5.65 7.32
CA LEU A 75 8.75 -4.90 8.52
C LEU A 75 10.05 -5.39 9.14
N CYS A 76 10.81 -4.47 9.71
CA CYS A 76 12.00 -4.81 10.48
C CYS A 76 11.65 -5.67 11.71
N ARG A 77 12.62 -6.47 12.15
CA ARG A 77 12.59 -7.09 13.47
C ARG A 77 12.78 -6.04 14.56
N GLY A 78 12.25 -6.29 15.74
CA GLY A 78 12.28 -5.38 16.89
C GLY A 78 10.91 -4.77 17.17
N ASP A 79 10.84 -4.05 18.28
CA ASP A 79 9.60 -3.41 18.74
C ASP A 79 9.39 -2.09 17.98
N HIS A 80 8.58 -2.15 16.92
CA HIS A 80 8.33 -1.03 16.04
C HIS A 80 6.84 -0.77 15.86
N ASN A 81 6.46 0.51 16.03
CA ASN A 81 5.15 1.02 15.68
C ASN A 81 5.19 1.56 14.24
N ASN A 82 4.96 0.70 13.26
CA ASN A 82 5.19 1.05 11.86
C ASN A 82 3.95 1.70 11.24
N VAL A 83 4.12 2.91 10.72
CA VAL A 83 3.05 3.70 10.10
C VAL A 83 3.54 4.33 8.80
N TRP A 84 2.84 4.04 7.71
CA TRP A 84 2.95 4.77 6.45
C TRP A 84 1.63 5.44 6.11
N TYR A 85 1.66 6.52 5.35
CA TYR A 85 0.46 7.21 4.91
C TYR A 85 0.37 7.23 3.39
N PHE A 86 -0.81 6.95 2.85
CA PHE A 86 -1.17 7.39 1.51
C PHE A 86 -1.50 8.88 1.57
N MET A 87 -0.77 9.65 0.79
CA MET A 87 -0.92 11.09 0.66
C MET A 87 -1.58 11.39 -0.66
N ILE A 88 -2.60 12.24 -0.66
CA ILE A 88 -3.27 12.73 -1.89
C ILE A 88 -3.32 14.25 -1.83
N ASN A 89 -2.67 14.91 -2.79
CA ASN A 89 -2.54 16.36 -2.85
C ASN A 89 -2.10 16.98 -1.50
N GLY A 90 -1.18 16.32 -0.79
CA GLY A 90 -0.64 16.79 0.49
C GLY A 90 -1.46 16.39 1.73
N ASN A 91 -2.65 15.79 1.56
CA ASN A 91 -3.50 15.35 2.66
C ASN A 91 -3.31 13.87 2.96
N ARG A 92 -3.27 13.52 4.25
CA ARG A 92 -3.23 12.12 4.71
C ARG A 92 -4.61 11.50 4.49
N ARG A 93 -4.71 10.50 3.61
CA ARG A 93 -5.98 9.82 3.31
C ARG A 93 -6.16 8.54 4.10
N MET A 94 -5.11 7.74 4.17
CA MET A 94 -5.14 6.46 4.87
C MET A 94 -3.81 6.20 5.56
N ALA A 95 -3.87 5.59 6.74
CA ALA A 95 -2.71 5.06 7.44
C ALA A 95 -2.59 3.55 7.19
N CYS A 96 -1.40 3.11 6.81
CA CYS A 96 -0.98 1.73 6.76
C CYS A 96 -0.19 1.44 8.03
N HIS A 97 -0.82 0.75 8.99
CA HIS A 97 -0.28 0.56 10.33
C HIS A 97 -0.09 -0.92 10.65
N ALA A 98 1.05 -1.25 11.25
CA ALA A 98 1.33 -2.58 11.77
C ALA A 98 2.35 -2.53 12.91
N GLN A 99 2.11 -3.32 13.94
CA GLN A 99 3.01 -3.46 15.08
C GLN A 99 3.63 -4.85 15.05
N VAL A 100 4.96 -4.90 15.17
CA VAL A 100 5.75 -6.12 15.31
C VAL A 100 6.56 -5.99 16.60
N SER A 101 6.76 -7.10 17.29
CA SER A 101 7.55 -7.16 18.50
C SER A 101 8.60 -8.27 18.45
N GLY A 102 9.70 -8.09 19.19
CA GLY A 102 10.73 -9.10 19.34
C GLY A 102 11.45 -9.49 18.04
N GLY A 103 11.63 -10.80 17.83
CA GLY A 103 12.43 -11.35 16.71
C GLY A 103 11.67 -11.58 15.41
N ASP A 104 10.37 -11.32 15.39
CA ASP A 104 9.51 -11.63 14.26
C ASP A 104 9.62 -10.59 13.14
N THR A 105 9.22 -10.99 11.93
CA THR A 105 9.06 -10.10 10.78
C THR A 105 7.76 -10.48 10.07
N THR A 106 7.08 -9.50 9.50
CA THR A 106 5.86 -9.71 8.73
C THR A 106 5.85 -8.81 7.50
N LEU A 107 5.06 -9.19 6.50
CA LEU A 107 4.76 -8.35 5.36
C LEU A 107 3.47 -7.59 5.66
N ASN A 108 3.55 -6.27 5.70
CA ASN A 108 2.37 -5.42 5.78
C ASN A 108 1.95 -4.98 4.38
N THR A 109 0.68 -5.13 4.04
CA THR A 109 0.13 -4.76 2.73
C THR A 109 -1.15 -3.96 2.94
N CYS A 110 -1.21 -2.78 2.35
CA CYS A 110 -2.34 -1.86 2.47
C CYS A 110 -2.87 -1.46 1.09
N TYR A 111 -4.19 -1.38 0.97
CA TYR A 111 -4.90 -1.05 -0.25
C TYR A 111 -5.63 0.27 -0.08
N CYS A 112 -5.39 1.23 -0.98
CA CYS A 112 -6.09 2.51 -1.01
C CYS A 112 -6.90 2.58 -2.30
N LEU A 113 -8.22 2.72 -2.19
CA LEU A 113 -9.11 2.89 -3.33
C LEU A 113 -9.68 4.30 -3.30
N GLU A 114 -9.38 5.10 -4.31
CA GLU A 114 -9.73 6.52 -4.33
C GLU A 114 -10.18 6.96 -5.72
N GLU A 115 -11.14 7.87 -5.74
CA GLU A 115 -11.52 8.62 -6.93
C GLU A 115 -10.58 9.82 -7.06
N LEU A 116 -9.85 9.89 -8.16
CA LEU A 116 -8.88 10.94 -8.45
C LEU A 116 -9.34 11.75 -9.65
N LYS A 117 -9.08 13.05 -9.60
CA LYS A 117 -9.16 13.92 -10.76
C LYS A 117 -7.84 13.87 -11.52
N LYS A 118 -7.90 14.16 -12.81
CA LYS A 118 -6.70 14.42 -13.60
C LYS A 118 -5.80 15.44 -12.88
N ALA A 119 -4.51 15.11 -12.83
CA ALA A 119 -3.43 15.83 -12.15
C ALA A 119 -3.40 15.72 -10.61
N ASP A 120 -4.31 14.97 -9.98
CA ASP A 120 -4.15 14.64 -8.56
C ASP A 120 -2.89 13.82 -8.35
N GLN A 121 -2.17 14.13 -7.27
CA GLN A 121 -0.88 13.54 -6.93
C GLN A 121 -1.03 12.59 -5.75
N VAL A 122 -0.44 11.39 -5.87
CA VAL A 122 -0.47 10.34 -4.85
C VAL A 122 0.95 9.89 -4.54
N TRP A 123 1.28 9.76 -3.27
CA TRP A 123 2.56 9.19 -2.82
C TRP A 123 2.44 8.54 -1.45
N VAL A 124 3.49 7.83 -1.05
CA VAL A 124 3.59 7.21 0.27
C VAL A 124 4.53 8.05 1.14
N ARG A 125 4.12 8.33 2.38
CA ARG A 125 4.92 8.99 3.41
C ARG A 125 5.23 8.01 4.55
N GLN A 126 6.45 8.02 5.06
CA GLN A 126 6.84 7.27 6.24
C GLN A 126 6.73 8.12 7.51
N MET A 127 6.15 7.59 8.57
CA MET A 127 6.21 8.21 9.90
C MET A 127 7.56 7.90 10.57
N VAL A 128 8.08 8.89 11.31
CA VAL A 128 9.27 8.74 12.16
C VAL A 128 9.16 7.50 13.04
N GLY A 129 10.24 6.71 13.14
CA GLY A 129 10.28 5.47 13.93
C GLY A 129 9.74 4.22 13.20
N SER A 130 9.13 4.36 12.02
CA SER A 130 8.74 3.21 11.20
C SER A 130 9.96 2.56 10.55
N CYS A 131 9.93 1.23 10.41
CA CYS A 131 11.04 0.46 9.87
C CYS A 131 10.55 -0.61 8.90
N ALA A 132 11.03 -0.53 7.66
CA ALA A 132 10.87 -1.57 6.66
C ALA A 132 12.25 -2.05 6.18
N TRP A 133 12.31 -3.32 5.81
CA TRP A 133 13.52 -3.98 5.35
C TRP A 133 13.29 -4.68 4.01
N ALA A 134 14.20 -4.46 3.07
CA ALA A 134 14.30 -5.24 1.84
C ALA A 134 15.78 -5.47 1.49
N SER A 135 16.06 -6.55 0.77
CA SER A 135 17.35 -6.79 0.12
C SER A 135 17.23 -6.65 -1.39
N THR A 136 18.37 -6.54 -2.07
CA THR A 136 18.45 -6.54 -3.55
C THR A 136 17.74 -7.76 -4.16
N THR A 137 17.69 -8.87 -3.42
CA THR A 137 17.01 -10.11 -3.84
C THR A 137 15.54 -10.11 -3.43
N SER A 138 15.18 -9.66 -2.21
CA SER A 138 13.81 -9.80 -1.70
C SER A 138 12.84 -8.81 -2.34
N LYS A 139 13.28 -7.57 -2.61
CA LYS A 139 12.45 -6.53 -3.26
C LYS A 139 11.06 -6.36 -2.62
N THR A 140 11.00 -6.46 -1.30
CA THR A 140 9.76 -6.59 -0.50
C THR A 140 9.09 -5.26 -0.12
N ILE A 141 9.65 -4.13 -0.55
CA ILE A 141 9.05 -2.80 -0.35
C ILE A 141 8.61 -2.28 -1.70
N THR A 142 7.29 -2.24 -1.90
CA THR A 142 6.68 -1.95 -3.19
C THR A 142 5.57 -0.92 -3.06
N PHE A 143 5.44 -0.10 -4.10
CA PHE A 143 4.30 0.77 -4.34
C PHE A 143 3.81 0.55 -5.76
N SER A 144 2.53 0.25 -5.89
CA SER A 144 1.90 -0.03 -7.17
C SER A 144 0.52 0.59 -7.24
N GLY A 145 0.03 0.81 -8.45
CA GLY A 145 -1.34 1.26 -8.64
C GLY A 145 -1.86 0.96 -10.03
N VAL A 146 -3.19 0.93 -10.13
CA VAL A 146 -3.94 0.65 -11.36
C VAL A 146 -5.16 1.56 -11.47
N LEU A 147 -5.46 2.02 -12.68
CA LEU A 147 -6.73 2.66 -13.01
C LEU A 147 -7.78 1.56 -13.23
N LEU A 148 -8.81 1.52 -12.38
CA LEU A 148 -9.90 0.55 -12.51
C LEU A 148 -10.99 1.04 -13.46
N SER A 149 -11.34 2.32 -13.40
CA SER A 149 -12.36 2.92 -14.26
C SER A 149 -12.06 4.40 -14.49
N SER A 150 -12.05 4.84 -15.76
CA SER A 150 -11.93 6.26 -16.11
C SER A 150 -13.29 6.94 -16.15
N GLU A 151 -13.38 8.17 -15.62
CA GLU A 151 -14.55 9.03 -15.84
C GLU A 151 -14.77 9.21 -17.35
N GLY A 152 -15.91 8.74 -17.85
CA GLY A 152 -16.23 8.67 -19.28
C GLY A 152 -16.56 7.26 -19.79
N VAL A 153 -16.30 6.22 -18.99
CA VAL A 153 -16.85 4.88 -19.20
C VAL A 153 -18.09 4.74 -18.34
N SER A 154 -19.26 4.66 -18.97
CA SER A 154 -20.54 4.42 -18.30
C SER A 154 -20.57 3.02 -17.70
N THR A 155 -19.96 2.82 -16.53
CA THR A 155 -20.18 1.62 -15.72
C THR A 155 -21.47 1.81 -14.94
N LEU A 156 -22.51 1.11 -15.39
CA LEU A 156 -23.81 0.99 -14.72
C LEU A 156 -23.64 0.62 -13.24
N GLY A 157 -24.23 1.38 -12.33
CA GLY A 157 -24.33 1.02 -10.91
C GLY A 157 -24.93 2.15 -10.07
N GLY A 158 -26.08 1.88 -9.43
CA GLY A 158 -26.90 2.88 -8.74
C GLY A 158 -26.29 3.49 -7.48
N LYS A 159 -26.87 4.62 -7.08
CA LYS A 159 -26.64 5.35 -5.82
C LYS A 159 -26.32 4.42 -4.64
N TYR A 160 -25.17 4.62 -4.02
CA TYR A 160 -25.00 4.25 -2.61
C TYR A 160 -25.79 5.26 -1.77
N ASP A 161 -26.96 4.83 -1.30
CA ASP A 161 -27.69 5.55 -0.28
C ASP A 161 -26.83 5.62 0.98
N SER A 162 -26.55 6.86 1.40
CA SER A 162 -25.95 7.20 2.67
C SER A 162 -26.82 6.69 3.82
N GLY A 163 -26.37 5.65 4.52
CA GLY A 163 -27.14 5.06 5.61
C GLY A 163 -26.32 4.20 6.57
N SER A 164 -26.24 4.69 7.81
CA SER A 164 -25.92 3.98 9.06
C SER A 164 -24.46 3.72 9.43
N SER A 165 -23.99 4.54 10.38
CA SER A 165 -22.93 4.23 11.34
C SER A 165 -23.19 2.89 12.03
N CYS A 166 -22.16 2.07 12.20
CA CYS A 166 -22.23 0.80 12.90
C CYS A 166 -22.67 1.01 14.36
N PRO A 167 -23.77 0.37 14.84
CA PRO A 167 -24.05 0.31 16.26
C PRO A 167 -23.22 -0.82 16.90
N LEU A 168 -22.56 -0.52 18.02
CA LEU A 168 -21.91 -1.52 18.88
C LEU A 168 -22.99 -2.35 19.61
N PRO A 169 -22.95 -3.70 19.58
CA PRO A 169 -23.77 -4.48 20.49
C PRO A 169 -23.05 -4.67 21.83
N SER A 170 -23.69 -4.20 22.89
CA SER A 170 -23.42 -4.61 24.26
C SER A 170 -24.05 -5.98 24.52
N LEU A 171 -23.31 -6.97 25.03
CA LEU A 171 -23.72 -7.80 26.18
C LEU A 171 -22.64 -8.82 26.54
N GLY A 172 -22.40 -8.97 27.84
CA GLY A 172 -21.61 -10.08 28.37
C GLY A 172 -22.35 -11.41 28.29
N ARG A 173 -21.59 -12.49 28.09
CA ARG A 173 -21.56 -13.72 28.91
C ARG A 173 -20.54 -14.67 28.29
N VAL A 174 -19.68 -15.24 29.14
CA VAL A 174 -18.69 -16.25 28.80
C VAL A 174 -19.40 -17.56 28.39
N MET A 175 -18.99 -18.14 27.27
CA MET A 175 -18.99 -19.59 27.05
C MET A 175 -17.72 -19.98 26.31
N VAL A 176 -16.94 -20.87 26.92
CA VAL A 176 -15.83 -21.58 26.30
C VAL A 176 -16.41 -22.77 25.54
N SER A 177 -16.04 -22.94 24.27
CA SER A 177 -15.95 -24.25 23.64
C SER A 177 -14.94 -24.22 22.49
N SER A 178 -14.14 -25.26 22.47
CA SER A 178 -13.02 -25.56 21.60
C SER A 178 -13.44 -25.99 20.19
N SER A 179 -12.81 -25.41 19.17
CA SER A 179 -12.40 -26.14 17.97
C SER A 179 -11.24 -25.41 17.30
N VAL A 180 -10.14 -26.14 17.14
CA VAL A 180 -9.05 -25.81 16.24
C VAL A 180 -9.55 -26.12 14.84
N ASP A 181 -9.64 -25.10 13.98
CA ASP A 181 -9.43 -25.26 12.54
C ASP A 181 -8.89 -23.94 11.97
N PRO A 182 -7.77 -23.97 11.24
CA PRO A 182 -7.08 -22.77 10.81
C PRO A 182 -7.87 -22.11 9.69
N ARG A 183 -8.25 -20.85 9.94
CA ARG A 183 -8.85 -19.94 8.96
C ARG A 183 -8.11 -20.04 7.63
N ALA A 184 -8.86 -20.30 6.56
CA ALA A 184 -8.40 -20.09 5.20
C ALA A 184 -8.01 -18.61 5.04
N SER A 185 -6.75 -18.31 5.32
CA SER A 185 -6.08 -17.10 4.91
C SER A 185 -5.97 -17.20 3.39
N LEU A 186 -6.92 -16.59 2.69
CA LEU A 186 -6.75 -16.32 1.27
C LEU A 186 -5.55 -15.39 1.16
N SER A 187 -4.44 -15.94 0.69
CA SER A 187 -3.19 -15.21 0.49
C SER A 187 -3.43 -14.05 -0.48
N CYS A 188 -2.60 -13.00 -0.42
CA CYS A 188 -2.75 -11.88 -1.35
C CYS A 188 -2.71 -12.34 -2.82
N VAL A 189 -2.02 -13.45 -3.10
CA VAL A 189 -1.98 -14.11 -4.40
C VAL A 189 -3.38 -14.54 -4.86
N ALA A 190 -4.22 -15.06 -3.96
CA ALA A 190 -5.60 -15.41 -4.26
C ALA A 190 -6.46 -14.16 -4.53
N VAL A 191 -6.25 -13.07 -3.79
CA VAL A 191 -6.95 -11.79 -4.02
C VAL A 191 -6.54 -11.17 -5.35
N THR A 192 -5.24 -11.18 -5.68
CA THR A 192 -4.73 -10.69 -6.97
C THR A 192 -5.21 -11.55 -8.13
N LEU A 193 -5.23 -12.88 -8.00
CA LEU A 193 -5.80 -13.79 -9.00
C LEU A 193 -7.31 -13.56 -9.18
N LEU A 194 -8.06 -13.38 -8.10
CA LEU A 194 -9.49 -13.08 -8.15
C LEU A 194 -9.77 -11.74 -8.84
N LEU A 195 -8.98 -10.70 -8.55
CA LEU A 195 -9.06 -9.41 -9.24
C LEU A 195 -8.67 -9.53 -10.73
N CYS A 196 -7.65 -10.32 -11.07
CA CYS A 196 -7.29 -10.59 -12.47
C CYS A 196 -8.39 -11.34 -13.21
N CYS A 197 -9.06 -12.31 -12.58
CA CYS A 197 -10.18 -13.04 -13.18
C CYS A 197 -11.40 -12.13 -13.39
N LEU A 198 -11.68 -11.18 -12.48
CA LEU A 198 -12.80 -10.24 -12.60
C LEU A 198 -12.56 -9.11 -13.62
N LEU A 199 -11.31 -8.88 -14.04
CA LEU A 199 -10.94 -7.89 -15.06
C LEU A 199 -10.81 -8.49 -16.47
N LEU A 200 -10.95 -9.81 -16.61
CA LEU A 200 -10.82 -10.54 -17.88
C LEU A 200 -12.17 -11.02 -18.47
N ASP A 201 -13.30 -10.66 -17.85
CA ASP A 201 -14.65 -10.84 -18.40
C ASP A 201 -15.23 -9.53 -18.95
#